data_AF-A0A954V2D4-F1
#
_entry.id   AF-A0A954V2D4-F1
#
_cell.length_a   1.000
_cell.length_b   1.000
_cell.length_c   1.000
_cell.angle_alpha   90.00
_cell.angle_beta   90.00
_cell.angle_gamma   90.00
#
_symmetry.space_group_name_H-M   'P 1'
#
loop_
_entity.id
_entity.type
_entity.pdbx_description
1 polymer ?
#
loop_
_entity_poly.entity_id
_entity_poly.type
_entity_poly.pdbx_seq_one_letter_code
_entity_poly.pdbx_strand_id
1 'polypeptide(L)'
;MMNFSPLLAQQGPNDSAAIMMILAAVAIIVVMIGLFAIVANFFWLWAQSFTTGAGIGLSDLIGMWFRRVDARTIVRSKIMSVQAGLGNNEITSAELEAHYLAGGNVPQVIRAMIAARKSKMINLEFRQAAAID
;
A
#
# COMPACT_ATOMS: atom_id res chain seq x y z
N MET A 1 31.57 -46.04 41.26
CA MET A 1 30.98 -44.86 41.94
C MET A 1 31.40 -43.60 41.19
N MET A 2 30.52 -42.98 40.42
CA MET A 2 30.55 -41.56 40.03
C MET A 2 29.14 -41.21 39.53
N ASN A 3 28.32 -40.56 40.37
CA ASN A 3 26.97 -40.12 40.05
C ASN A 3 27.04 -38.84 39.21
N PHE A 4 26.75 -38.95 37.91
CA PHE A 4 26.67 -37.83 36.96
C PHE A 4 25.33 -37.07 37.03
N SER A 5 24.76 -36.86 38.22
CA SER A 5 23.38 -36.37 38.36
C SER A 5 23.13 -34.91 38.78
N PRO A 6 24.09 -33.98 38.95
CA PRO A 6 23.73 -32.61 39.33
C PRO A 6 23.33 -31.70 38.14
N LEU A 7 23.63 -32.06 36.90
CA LEU A 7 23.35 -31.21 35.71
C LEU A 7 21.88 -31.20 35.26
N LEU A 8 21.06 -32.16 35.71
CA LEU A 8 19.62 -32.20 35.43
C LEU A 8 18.77 -31.53 36.53
N ALA A 9 19.38 -31.11 37.64
CA ALA A 9 18.69 -30.47 38.77
C ALA A 9 18.65 -28.94 38.69
N GLN A 10 19.24 -28.34 37.64
CA GLN A 10 19.35 -26.89 37.45
C GLN A 10 18.45 -26.38 36.31
N GLN A 11 17.30 -27.01 36.09
CA GLN A 11 16.18 -26.39 35.38
C GLN A 11 15.14 -26.01 36.43
N GLY A 12 15.26 -24.79 36.96
CA GLY A 12 14.26 -24.27 37.88
C GLY A 12 12.95 -24.04 37.11
N PRO A 13 11.77 -24.23 37.73
CA PRO A 13 10.48 -23.90 37.10
C PRO A 13 10.43 -22.45 36.55
N ASN A 14 11.25 -21.56 37.13
CA ASN A 14 11.41 -20.16 36.72
C ASN A 14 12.12 -19.97 35.37
N ASP A 15 12.98 -20.89 34.94
CA ASP A 15 13.73 -20.75 33.68
C ASP A 15 12.81 -20.96 32.48
N SER A 16 11.91 -21.94 32.57
CA SER A 16 10.86 -22.16 31.55
C SER A 16 9.87 -21.00 31.48
N ALA A 17 9.47 -20.44 32.62
CA ALA A 17 8.60 -19.27 32.67
C ALA A 17 9.28 -18.01 32.12
N ALA A 18 10.56 -17.80 32.41
CA ALA A 18 11.35 -16.69 31.86
C ALA A 18 11.49 -16.79 30.34
N ILE A 19 11.78 -17.98 29.81
CA ILE A 19 11.82 -18.23 28.36
C ILE A 19 10.47 -17.92 27.72
N MET A 20 9.36 -18.37 28.32
CA MET A 20 8.02 -18.10 27.80
C MET A 20 7.65 -16.61 27.83
N MET A 21 8.04 -15.86 28.86
CA MET A 21 7.84 -14.41 28.93
C MET A 21 8.64 -13.66 27.87
N ILE A 22 9.90 -14.05 27.64
CA ILE A 22 10.74 -13.45 26.60
C ILE A 22 10.13 -13.71 25.22
N LEU A 23 9.69 -14.95 24.95
CA LEU A 23 9.03 -15.30 23.69
C LEU A 23 7.74 -14.50 23.49
N ALA A 24 6.91 -14.35 24.53
CA ALA A 24 5.70 -13.54 24.47
C ALA A 24 6.01 -12.05 24.21
N ALA A 25 7.01 -11.49 24.89
CA ALA A 25 7.45 -10.11 24.67
C ALA A 25 7.96 -9.89 23.24
N VAL A 26 8.76 -10.82 22.71
CA VAL A 26 9.24 -10.77 21.32
C VAL A 26 8.08 -10.87 20.34
N ALA A 27 7.11 -11.76 20.56
CA ALA A 27 5.94 -11.90 19.71
C ALA A 27 5.11 -10.59 19.67
N ILE A 28 4.91 -9.95 20.83
CA ILE A 28 4.20 -8.66 20.92
C ILE A 28 4.96 -7.58 20.13
N ILE A 29 6.28 -7.50 20.29
CA ILE A 29 7.12 -6.53 19.56
C ILE A 29 7.00 -6.73 18.05
N VAL A 30 7.04 -7.98 17.58
CA VAL A 30 6.90 -8.31 16.15
C VAL A 30 5.54 -7.85 15.61
N VAL A 31 4.45 -8.12 16.33
CA VAL A 31 3.10 -7.67 15.94
C VAL A 31 3.02 -6.15 15.91
N MET A 32 3.59 -5.46 16.90
CA MET A 32 3.62 -4.00 16.97
C MET A 32 4.39 -3.37 15.80
N ILE A 33 5.55 -3.94 15.44
CA ILE A 33 6.33 -3.48 14.28
C ILE A 33 5.53 -3.71 12.98
N GLY A 34 4.87 -4.86 12.85
CA GLY A 34 4.02 -5.15 11.69
C GLY A 34 2.89 -4.14 11.52
N LEU A 35 2.17 -3.82 12.60
CA LEU A 35 1.11 -2.83 12.58
C LEU A 35 1.65 -1.43 12.25
N PHE A 36 2.78 -1.04 12.84
CA PHE A 36 3.44 0.23 12.56
C PHE A 36 3.86 0.35 11.10
N ALA A 37 4.40 -0.73 10.51
CA ALA A 37 4.79 -0.75 9.09
C ALA A 37 3.60 -0.54 8.15
N ILE A 38 2.43 -1.10 8.47
CA ILE A 38 1.20 -0.89 7.69
C ILE A 38 0.81 0.59 7.73
N VAL A 39 0.69 1.18 8.93
CA VAL A 39 0.32 2.61 9.09
C VAL A 39 1.32 3.52 8.39
N ALA A 40 2.62 3.25 8.54
CA ALA A 40 3.68 4.01 7.88
C ALA A 40 3.58 3.96 6.35
N ASN A 41 3.21 2.81 5.76
CA ASN A 41 3.02 2.69 4.32
C ASN A 41 1.85 3.55 3.80
N PHE A 42 0.71 3.57 4.50
CA PHE A 42 -0.41 4.45 4.15
C PHE A 42 -0.03 5.93 4.26
N PHE A 43 0.67 6.30 5.33
CA PHE A 43 1.17 7.66 5.51
C PHE A 43 2.15 8.07 4.40
N TRP A 44 3.03 7.15 3.98
CA TRP A 44 3.97 7.39 2.90
C TRP A 44 3.30 7.59 1.54
N LEU A 45 2.23 6.85 1.25
CA LEU A 45 1.43 7.03 0.03
C LEU A 45 0.70 8.38 0.03
N TRP A 46 0.14 8.77 1.16
CA TRP A 46 -0.50 10.07 1.32
C TRP A 46 0.49 11.24 1.19
N ALA A 47 1.68 11.13 1.79
CA ALA A 47 2.70 12.16 1.68
C ALA A 47 3.13 12.35 0.22
N GLN A 48 3.26 11.26 -0.55
CA GLN A 48 3.51 11.32 -1.99
C GLN A 48 2.38 12.02 -2.74
N SER A 49 1.11 11.66 -2.50
CA SER A 49 -0.01 12.30 -3.20
C SER A 49 -0.13 13.80 -2.87
N PHE A 50 0.14 14.16 -1.60
CA PHE A 50 0.08 15.54 -1.13
C PHE A 50 1.17 16.40 -1.78
N THR A 51 2.41 15.93 -1.78
CA THR A 51 3.56 16.68 -2.35
C THR A 51 3.45 16.88 -3.86
N THR A 52 2.79 15.97 -4.58
CA THR A 52 2.58 16.09 -6.03
C THR A 52 1.28 16.79 -6.40
N GLY A 53 0.43 17.17 -5.43
CA GLY A 53 -0.88 17.76 -5.71
C GLY A 53 -1.88 16.81 -6.37
N ALA A 54 -1.73 15.49 -6.15
CA ALA A 54 -2.58 14.45 -6.74
C ALA A 54 -4.02 14.45 -6.21
N GLY A 55 -4.30 15.19 -5.13
CA GLY A 55 -5.65 15.36 -4.59
C GLY A 55 -6.23 14.11 -3.92
N ILE A 56 -5.40 13.11 -3.58
CA ILE A 56 -5.82 11.93 -2.83
C ILE A 56 -5.54 12.18 -1.34
N GLY A 57 -6.62 12.26 -0.56
CA GLY A 57 -6.56 12.47 0.89
C GLY A 57 -6.37 11.16 1.66
N LEU A 58 -6.13 11.29 2.98
CA LEU A 58 -5.99 10.15 3.87
C LEU A 58 -7.30 9.35 3.97
N SER A 59 -8.44 10.04 3.96
CA SER A 59 -9.79 9.45 3.91
C SER A 59 -10.00 8.58 2.67
N ASP A 60 -9.47 8.99 1.52
CA ASP A 60 -9.61 8.26 0.27
C ASP A 60 -8.83 6.95 0.31
N LEU A 61 -7.60 6.98 0.87
CA LEU A 61 -6.78 5.77 1.06
C LEU A 61 -7.45 4.77 1.99
N ILE A 62 -8.05 5.25 3.08
CA ILE A 62 -8.85 4.40 3.98
C ILE A 62 -10.06 3.83 3.23
N GLY A 63 -10.74 4.64 2.42
CA GLY A 63 -11.85 4.20 1.57
C GLY A 63 -11.46 3.17 0.52
N MET A 64 -10.26 3.28 -0.06
CA MET A 64 -9.70 2.28 -0.99
C MET A 64 -9.46 0.95 -0.26
N TRP A 65 -8.95 0.98 0.97
CA TRP A 65 -8.75 -0.22 1.78
C TRP A 65 -10.05 -0.97 2.05
N PHE A 66 -11.13 -0.26 2.43
CA PHE A 66 -12.45 -0.87 2.62
C PHE A 66 -13.02 -1.49 1.34
N ARG A 67 -12.80 -0.85 0.19
CA ARG A 67 -13.24 -1.34 -1.13
C ARG A 67 -12.30 -2.40 -1.73
N ARG A 68 -11.26 -2.81 -1.00
CA ARG A 68 -10.21 -3.75 -1.47
C ARG A 68 -9.54 -3.29 -2.77
N VAL A 69 -9.42 -1.98 -2.96
CA VAL A 69 -8.68 -1.38 -4.07
C VAL A 69 -7.22 -1.21 -3.66
N ASP A 70 -6.28 -1.53 -4.55
CA ASP A 70 -4.87 -1.29 -4.28
C ASP A 70 -4.55 0.22 -4.36
N ALA A 71 -4.55 0.86 -3.20
CA ALA A 71 -4.26 2.28 -3.05
C ALA A 71 -2.89 2.67 -3.65
N ARG A 72 -1.89 1.78 -3.61
CA ARG A 72 -0.56 2.07 -4.17
C ARG A 72 -0.63 2.26 -5.68
N THR A 73 -1.36 1.39 -6.37
CA THR A 73 -1.55 1.44 -7.82
C THR A 73 -2.32 2.70 -8.23
N ILE A 74 -3.38 3.04 -7.51
CA ILE A 74 -4.18 4.24 -7.79
C ILE A 74 -3.38 5.52 -7.55
N VAL A 75 -2.74 5.65 -6.38
CA VAL A 75 -1.93 6.84 -6.04
C VAL A 75 -0.82 7.04 -7.05
N ARG A 76 -0.06 5.99 -7.39
CA ARG A 76 1.03 6.12 -8.35
C ARG A 76 0.53 6.51 -9.75
N SER A 77 -0.58 5.91 -10.18
CA SER A 77 -1.19 6.23 -11.48
C SER A 77 -1.69 7.67 -11.53
N LYS A 78 -2.29 8.15 -10.45
CA LYS A 78 -2.72 9.53 -10.29
C LYS A 78 -1.56 10.52 -10.25
N ILE A 79 -0.47 10.18 -9.56
CA ILE A 79 0.76 10.99 -9.55
C ILE A 79 1.32 11.12 -10.97
N MET A 80 1.42 10.00 -11.70
CA MET A 80 1.90 10.01 -13.09
C MET A 80 1.02 10.88 -13.99
N SER A 81 -0.30 10.83 -13.81
CA SER A 81 -1.22 11.63 -14.61
C SER A 81 -1.02 13.13 -14.37
N VAL A 82 -0.95 13.54 -13.10
CA VAL A 82 -0.75 14.94 -12.72
C VAL A 82 0.60 15.47 -13.20
N GLN A 83 1.66 14.67 -13.08
CA GLN A 83 2.99 15.01 -13.61
C GLN A 83 3.02 15.14 -15.14
N ALA A 84 2.15 14.42 -15.85
CA ALA A 84 2.00 14.54 -17.30
C ALA A 84 1.07 15.70 -17.72
N GLY A 85 0.58 16.50 -16.77
CA GLY A 85 -0.36 17.59 -17.04
C GLY A 85 -1.78 17.12 -17.35
N LEU A 86 -2.13 15.86 -17.05
CA LEU A 86 -3.51 15.39 -17.00
C LEU A 86 -4.08 15.85 -15.66
N GLY A 87 -4.79 16.98 -15.69
CA GLY A 87 -5.23 17.69 -14.48
C GLY A 87 -6.20 16.87 -13.63
N ASN A 88 -6.46 17.37 -12.41
CA ASN A 88 -7.36 16.69 -11.47
C ASN A 88 -8.82 16.61 -11.94
N ASN A 89 -9.23 17.45 -12.89
CA ASN A 89 -10.56 17.45 -13.47
C ASN A 89 -10.70 16.44 -14.62
N GLU A 90 -9.60 16.02 -15.24
CA GLU A 90 -9.64 15.08 -16.37
C GLU A 90 -9.69 13.62 -15.92
N ILE A 91 -9.14 13.34 -14.74
CA ILE A 91 -9.00 11.99 -14.20
C ILE A 91 -9.31 12.05 -12.72
N THR A 92 -10.44 11.52 -12.29
CA THR A 92 -10.79 11.48 -10.86
C THR A 92 -10.26 10.20 -10.20
N SER A 93 -9.97 10.25 -8.89
CA SER A 93 -9.61 9.04 -8.13
C SER A 93 -10.71 7.98 -8.20
N ALA A 94 -11.97 8.40 -8.14
CA ALA A 94 -13.14 7.52 -8.24
C ALA A 94 -13.20 6.76 -9.59
N GLU A 95 -12.84 7.40 -10.71
CA GLU A 95 -12.79 6.72 -12.01
C GLU A 95 -11.66 5.70 -12.09
N LEU A 96 -10.49 6.02 -11.55
CA LEU A 96 -9.38 5.08 -11.46
C LEU A 96 -9.75 3.85 -10.62
N GLU A 97 -10.41 4.07 -9.49
CA GLU A 97 -10.89 3.01 -8.62
C GLU A 97 -11.98 2.17 -9.28
N ALA A 98 -12.92 2.80 -10.00
CA ALA A 98 -13.98 2.10 -10.72
C ALA A 98 -13.41 1.18 -11.82
N HIS A 99 -12.42 1.66 -12.58
CA HIS A 99 -11.74 0.83 -13.59
C HIS A 99 -10.96 -0.32 -12.95
N TYR A 100 -10.26 -0.06 -11.83
CA TYR A 100 -9.57 -1.10 -11.08
C TYR A 100 -10.53 -2.18 -10.56
N LEU A 101 -11.68 -1.77 -10.02
CA LEU A 101 -12.72 -2.69 -9.54
C LEU A 101 -13.40 -3.47 -10.67
N ALA A 102 -13.46 -2.91 -11.87
CA ALA A 102 -13.89 -3.62 -13.07
C ALA A 102 -12.85 -4.64 -13.57
N GLY A 103 -11.67 -4.73 -12.93
CA GLY A 103 -10.59 -5.64 -13.30
C GLY A 103 -9.63 -5.07 -14.35
N GLY A 104 -9.74 -3.78 -14.67
CA GLY A 104 -8.89 -3.10 -15.65
C GLY A 104 -7.50 -2.73 -15.15
N ASN A 105 -6.59 -2.47 -16.08
CA ASN A 105 -5.20 -2.11 -15.81
C ASN A 105 -5.02 -0.59 -15.82
N VAL A 106 -5.28 0.03 -14.67
CA VAL A 106 -5.17 1.49 -14.49
C VAL A 106 -3.80 2.06 -14.94
N PRO A 107 -2.64 1.49 -14.55
CA PRO A 107 -1.35 2.00 -15.03
C PRO A 107 -1.18 1.99 -16.55
N GLN A 108 -1.74 1.00 -17.25
CA GLN A 108 -1.67 0.89 -18.70
C GLN A 108 -2.46 2.01 -19.37
N VAL A 109 -3.71 2.22 -18.94
CA VAL A 109 -4.58 3.31 -19.42
C VAL A 109 -3.90 4.67 -19.28
N ILE A 110 -3.34 4.97 -18.11
CA ILE A 110 -2.67 6.24 -17.86
C ILE A 110 -1.45 6.42 -18.76
N ARG A 111 -0.63 5.38 -18.96
CA ARG A 111 0.52 5.46 -19.87
C ARG A 111 0.09 5.70 -21.31
N ALA A 112 -0.97 5.04 -21.77
CA ALA A 112 -1.52 5.24 -23.11
C ALA A 112 -2.02 6.68 -23.30
N MET A 113 -2.75 7.25 -22.32
CA MET A 113 -3.19 8.64 -22.35
C MET A 113 -2.01 9.62 -22.39
N ILE A 114 -0.97 9.39 -21.57
CA ILE A 114 0.24 10.22 -21.57
C ILE A 114 0.94 10.16 -22.93
N ALA A 115 1.04 8.97 -23.54
CA ALA A 115 1.63 8.79 -24.86
C ALA A 115 0.83 9.52 -25.96
N ALA A 116 -0.50 9.40 -25.94
CA ALA A 116 -1.38 10.09 -26.89
C ALA A 116 -1.27 11.61 -26.79
N ARG A 117 -1.25 12.16 -25.56
CA ARG A 117 -1.06 13.60 -25.31
C ARG A 117 0.31 14.08 -25.76
N LYS A 118 1.37 13.33 -25.47
CA LYS A 118 2.74 13.65 -25.91
C LYS A 118 2.87 13.67 -27.44
N SER A 119 2.19 12.76 -28.13
CA SER A 119 2.19 12.68 -29.60
C SER A 119 1.29 13.72 -30.27
N LYS A 120 0.57 14.56 -29.50
CA LYS A 120 -0.40 15.56 -29.99
C LYS A 120 -1.45 14.98 -30.95
N MET A 121 -1.72 13.68 -30.90
CA MET A 121 -2.62 13.02 -31.85
C MET A 121 -4.07 13.32 -31.50
N ILE A 122 -4.50 12.97 -30.29
CA ILE A 122 -5.91 13.04 -29.86
C ILE A 122 -5.95 13.38 -28.37
N ASN A 123 -6.91 14.23 -27.97
CA ASN A 123 -7.28 14.38 -26.57
C ASN A 123 -8.20 13.21 -26.18
N LEU A 124 -7.62 12.15 -25.64
CA LEU A 124 -8.34 10.94 -25.27
C LEU A 124 -8.92 11.11 -23.87
N GLU A 125 -10.23 10.98 -23.71
CA GLU A 125 -10.82 10.97 -22.37
C GLU A 125 -10.52 9.65 -21.65
N PHE A 126 -10.44 9.68 -20.31
CA PHE A 126 -10.14 8.50 -19.52
C PHE A 126 -11.08 7.34 -19.82
N ARG A 127 -12.38 7.62 -19.96
CA ARG A 127 -13.39 6.60 -20.29
C ARG A 127 -13.15 5.94 -21.65
N GLN A 128 -12.66 6.70 -22.63
CA GLN A 128 -12.35 6.16 -23.96
C GLN A 128 -11.10 5.28 -23.88
N ALA A 129 -10.07 5.74 -23.16
CA ALA A 129 -8.85 4.98 -22.94
C ALA A 129 -9.10 3.68 -22.18
N ALA A 130 -9.95 3.73 -21.15
CA ALA A 130 -10.36 2.59 -20.35
C ALA A 130 -11.22 1.57 -21.12
N ALA A 131 -11.96 2.00 -22.15
CA ALA A 131 -12.74 1.10 -22.98
C ALA A 131 -11.90 0.30 -23.99
N ILE A 132 -10.65 0.72 -24.23
CA ILE A 132 -9.70 0.06 -25.15
C ILE A 132 -8.79 -0.92 -24.39
N ASP A 133 -8.68 -0.74 -23.07
CA ASP A 133 -7.88 -1.57 -22.16
C ASP A 133 -8.37 -3.01 -22.08
#